data_AF-A0A8B9FGM8-F1
#
_entry.id   AF-A0A8B9FGM8-F1
#
_cell.length_a   1.000
_cell.length_b   1.000
_cell.length_c   1.000
_cell.angle_alpha   90.00
_cell.angle_beta   90.00
_cell.angle_gamma   90.00
#
_symmetry.space_group_name_H-M   'P 1'
#
loop_
_entity.id
_entity.type
_entity.pdbx_description
1 polymer ?
#
loop_
_entity_poly.entity_id
_entity_poly.type
_entity_poly.pdbx_seq_one_letter_code
_entity_poly.pdbx_strand_id
1 'polypeptide(L)'
;MEAVLEQVEQLPALLAGASSALVRDWDSLTLDRALEWAQYFQHVHDRFRTRPRLREVLGRRLRRAQSNPPIGFPHLGRCPQLLGLALLENRALPPTACRCLLHRLLQLPGREAGPEPHSLALLARRKAASRLLALPSVPPRPPADVEPQLQAEAQLLLGRLREEGQEAEPAGESAGPPRWLSAVLEQLPMSRAFEVVAAALLEQGRGADRAGDWDLAGSSLEGNWASAVGDKCVAGPLLSWLLGNKERFSAFCLFLPGSLLASLAGYYSQLSRPYLDLLAGCGSHLLYDPLQGRWVVSCPDKAVLSWEQLRERFTCLCQGSDVLKGQTQAALKLLKAQDGDFQVCGLSVWADLLTEVEECLRKDAEY
;
A
#
# COMPACT_ATOMS: atom_id res chain seq x y z
N MET A 1 -47.86 -10.33 17.19
CA MET A 1 -46.81 -10.34 18.23
C MET A 1 -45.95 -11.59 18.14
N GLU A 2 -46.53 -12.76 17.90
CA GLU A 2 -45.79 -14.02 17.74
C GLU A 2 -44.75 -13.97 16.61
N ALA A 3 -45.09 -13.43 15.44
CA ALA A 3 -44.13 -13.26 14.33
C ALA A 3 -42.88 -12.42 14.70
N VAL A 4 -43.02 -11.42 15.56
CA VAL A 4 -41.87 -10.61 16.04
C VAL A 4 -41.02 -11.41 17.02
N LEU A 5 -41.63 -12.29 17.82
CA LEU A 5 -40.92 -13.18 18.73
C LEU A 5 -40.11 -14.24 17.97
N GLU A 6 -40.69 -14.83 16.92
CA GLU A 6 -39.99 -15.78 16.03
C GLU A 6 -38.79 -15.13 15.33
N GLN A 7 -38.95 -13.90 14.83
CA GLN A 7 -37.85 -13.16 14.19
C GLN A 7 -36.73 -12.83 15.18
N VAL A 8 -37.06 -12.49 16.43
CA VAL A 8 -36.07 -12.20 17.48
C VAL A 8 -35.31 -13.46 17.93
N GLU A 9 -35.90 -14.66 17.82
CA GLU A 9 -35.21 -15.93 18.06
C GLU A 9 -34.14 -16.24 17.00
N GLN A 10 -34.19 -15.63 15.81
CA GLN A 10 -33.21 -15.84 14.74
C GLN A 10 -31.93 -15.00 14.88
N LEU A 11 -31.94 -13.98 15.73
CA LEU A 11 -30.81 -13.07 15.94
C LEU A 11 -29.54 -13.77 16.46
N PRO A 12 -29.60 -14.68 17.44
CA PRO A 12 -28.51 -15.59 17.79
C PRO A 12 -27.86 -16.29 16.60
N ALA A 13 -28.68 -16.86 15.71
CA ALA A 13 -28.21 -17.60 14.55
C ALA A 13 -27.54 -16.66 13.53
N LEU A 14 -28.04 -15.44 13.38
CA LEU A 14 -27.44 -14.42 12.52
C LEU A 14 -26.05 -13.99 13.02
N LEU A 15 -25.90 -13.76 14.34
CA LEU A 15 -24.59 -13.42 14.92
C LEU A 15 -23.60 -14.59 14.90
N ALA A 16 -24.08 -15.82 15.15
CA ALA A 16 -23.27 -17.03 15.02
C ALA A 16 -22.85 -17.28 13.56
N GLY A 17 -23.75 -17.01 12.61
CA GLY A 17 -23.44 -17.05 11.18
C GLY A 17 -22.32 -16.07 10.83
N ALA A 18 -22.41 -14.83 11.32
CA ALA A 18 -21.43 -13.77 11.07
C ALA A 18 -20.03 -14.04 11.66
N SER A 19 -19.92 -14.84 12.72
CA SER A 19 -18.64 -15.26 13.31
C SER A 19 -18.11 -16.60 12.75
N SER A 20 -18.86 -17.27 11.88
CA SER A 20 -18.54 -18.59 11.34
C SER A 20 -17.85 -18.55 9.97
N ALA A 21 -17.33 -19.70 9.52
CA ALA A 21 -16.76 -19.86 8.18
C ALA A 21 -17.80 -19.68 7.04
N LEU A 22 -19.11 -19.72 7.35
CA LEU A 22 -20.19 -19.55 6.36
C LEU A 22 -20.18 -18.16 5.70
N VAL A 23 -19.49 -17.20 6.31
CA VAL A 23 -19.32 -15.84 5.77
C VAL A 23 -18.51 -15.83 4.46
N ARG A 24 -17.75 -16.90 4.18
CA ARG A 24 -16.99 -17.04 2.92
C ARG A 24 -17.87 -16.98 1.67
N ASP A 25 -19.10 -17.46 1.78
CA ASP A 25 -20.05 -17.53 0.67
C ASP A 25 -20.99 -16.31 0.62
N TRP A 26 -20.79 -15.32 1.49
CA TRP A 26 -21.62 -14.12 1.53
C TRP A 26 -21.25 -13.17 0.38
N ASP A 27 -22.23 -12.94 -0.49
CA ASP A 27 -22.19 -11.87 -1.49
C ASP A 27 -22.62 -10.52 -0.87
N SER A 28 -22.45 -9.43 -1.63
CA SER A 28 -22.81 -8.08 -1.18
C SER A 28 -24.29 -7.96 -0.82
N LEU A 29 -25.17 -8.69 -1.51
CA LEU A 29 -26.61 -8.71 -1.26
C LEU A 29 -26.95 -9.41 0.05
N THR A 30 -26.34 -10.55 0.35
CA THR A 30 -26.56 -11.27 1.62
C THR A 30 -26.06 -10.45 2.80
N LEU A 31 -24.93 -9.77 2.62
CA LEU A 31 -24.40 -8.82 3.60
C LEU A 31 -25.35 -7.64 3.86
N ASP A 32 -25.88 -7.03 2.80
CA ASP A 32 -26.83 -5.92 2.89
C ASP A 32 -28.10 -6.35 3.63
N ARG A 33 -28.64 -7.53 3.29
CA ARG A 33 -29.80 -8.11 3.99
C ARG A 33 -29.50 -8.35 5.47
N ALA A 34 -28.32 -8.87 5.82
CA ALA A 34 -27.94 -9.08 7.21
C ALA A 34 -27.87 -7.76 8.00
N LEU A 35 -27.39 -6.68 7.39
CA LEU A 35 -27.36 -5.34 7.98
C LEU A 35 -28.76 -4.73 8.12
N GLU A 36 -29.64 -4.93 7.15
CA GLU A 36 -31.06 -4.54 7.24
C GLU A 36 -31.78 -5.27 8.38
N TRP A 37 -31.51 -6.57 8.56
CA TRP A 37 -32.00 -7.33 9.72
C TRP A 37 -31.49 -6.73 11.03
N ALA A 38 -30.22 -6.33 11.11
CA ALA A 38 -29.67 -5.69 12.30
C ALA A 38 -30.36 -4.34 12.61
N GLN A 39 -30.68 -3.56 11.57
CA GLN A 39 -31.43 -2.31 11.71
C GLN A 39 -32.88 -2.56 12.15
N TYR A 40 -33.51 -3.61 11.61
CA TYR A 40 -34.84 -4.04 12.05
C TYR A 40 -34.85 -4.38 13.54
N PHE A 41 -33.86 -5.13 14.05
CA PHE A 41 -33.75 -5.44 15.47
C PHE A 41 -33.53 -4.20 16.34
N GLN A 42 -32.77 -3.21 15.86
CA GLN A 42 -32.65 -1.92 16.54
C GLN A 42 -34.00 -1.18 16.58
N HIS A 43 -34.75 -1.17 15.48
CA HIS A 43 -36.08 -0.56 15.42
C HIS A 43 -37.06 -1.25 16.39
N VAL A 44 -37.04 -2.58 16.47
CA VAL A 44 -37.82 -3.36 17.43
C VAL A 44 -37.44 -2.98 18.86
N HIS A 45 -36.15 -2.86 19.18
CA HIS A 45 -35.71 -2.38 20.48
C HIS A 45 -36.26 -0.99 20.81
N ASP A 46 -36.13 -0.03 19.91
CA ASP A 46 -36.55 1.35 20.15
C ASP A 46 -38.07 1.48 20.32
N ARG A 47 -38.84 0.65 19.60
CA ARG A 47 -40.29 0.58 19.73
C ARG A 47 -40.75 -0.02 21.06
N PHE A 48 -40.03 -1.01 21.60
CA PHE A 48 -40.43 -1.74 22.81
C PHE A 48 -39.69 -1.30 24.08
N ARG A 49 -38.71 -0.39 23.99
CA ARG A 49 -37.93 0.11 25.15
C ARG A 49 -38.79 0.71 26.26
N THR A 50 -39.91 1.34 25.90
CA THR A 50 -40.84 2.01 26.83
C THR A 50 -41.86 1.05 27.45
N ARG A 51 -41.84 -0.24 27.11
CA ARG A 51 -42.86 -1.23 27.53
C ARG A 51 -42.24 -2.38 28.35
N PRO A 52 -42.24 -2.32 29.70
CA PRO A 52 -41.48 -3.24 30.54
C PRO A 52 -41.92 -4.71 30.43
N ARG A 53 -43.23 -4.98 30.34
CA ARG A 53 -43.76 -6.35 30.20
C ARG A 53 -43.29 -7.02 28.90
N LEU A 54 -43.25 -6.28 27.79
CA LEU A 54 -42.83 -6.79 26.48
C LEU A 54 -41.30 -6.96 26.39
N ARG A 55 -40.54 -6.03 26.98
CA ARG A 55 -39.09 -6.17 27.16
C ARG A 55 -38.72 -7.46 27.87
N GLU A 56 -39.47 -7.81 28.91
CA GLU A 56 -39.19 -9.01 29.69
C GLU A 56 -39.51 -10.29 28.93
N VAL A 57 -40.61 -10.33 28.18
CA VAL A 57 -40.96 -11.46 27.30
C VAL A 57 -39.91 -11.65 26.20
N LEU A 58 -39.50 -10.57 25.53
CA LEU A 58 -38.44 -10.60 24.50
C LEU A 58 -37.10 -11.05 25.08
N GLY A 59 -36.73 -10.53 26.26
CA GLY A 59 -35.51 -10.93 26.95
C GLY A 59 -35.53 -12.39 27.41
N ARG A 60 -36.67 -12.92 27.87
CA ARG A 60 -36.81 -14.35 28.22
C ARG A 60 -36.70 -15.25 27.00
N ARG A 61 -37.25 -14.83 25.86
CA ARG A 61 -37.16 -15.56 24.58
C ARG A 61 -35.73 -15.60 24.04
N LEU A 62 -35.02 -14.47 24.02
CA LEU A 62 -33.61 -14.40 23.63
C LEU A 62 -32.70 -15.27 24.50
N ARG A 63 -32.95 -15.31 25.81
CA ARG A 63 -32.20 -16.19 26.73
C ARG A 63 -32.48 -17.68 26.51
N ARG A 64 -33.66 -18.05 26.00
CA ARG A 64 -34.01 -19.44 25.66
C ARG A 64 -33.33 -19.91 24.37
N ALA A 65 -33.08 -19.00 23.43
CA ALA A 65 -32.40 -19.27 22.16
C ALA A 65 -30.86 -19.44 22.32
N GLN A 66 -30.43 -20.03 23.45
CA GLN A 66 -29.06 -20.27 23.94
C GLN A 66 -27.95 -20.05 22.89
N SER A 67 -27.29 -18.92 23.02
CA SER A 67 -26.09 -18.55 22.28
C SER A 67 -25.05 -18.13 23.31
N ASN A 68 -23.82 -18.66 23.20
CA ASN A 68 -22.69 -18.18 23.98
C ASN A 68 -22.01 -17.07 23.17
N PRO A 69 -21.98 -15.80 23.62
CA PRO A 69 -22.43 -15.25 24.91
C PRO A 69 -23.94 -14.92 24.99
N PRO A 70 -24.53 -14.88 26.21
CA PRO A 70 -25.97 -14.74 26.40
C PRO A 70 -26.51 -13.41 25.89
N ILE A 71 -27.34 -13.47 24.85
CA ILE A 71 -27.96 -12.30 24.23
C ILE A 71 -29.18 -11.88 25.05
N GLY A 72 -29.17 -10.65 25.54
CA GLY A 72 -30.29 -10.02 26.25
C GLY A 72 -30.96 -8.91 25.43
N PHE A 73 -32.12 -8.43 25.89
CA PHE A 73 -32.84 -7.30 25.28
C PHE A 73 -31.98 -6.07 24.88
N PRO A 74 -31.01 -5.58 25.67
CA PRO A 74 -30.19 -4.42 25.27
C PRO A 74 -29.29 -4.67 24.04
N HIS A 75 -29.09 -5.93 23.66
CA HIS A 75 -28.30 -6.28 22.48
C HIS A 75 -29.09 -6.05 21.19
N LEU A 76 -30.42 -6.08 21.23
CA LEU A 76 -31.28 -5.74 20.08
C LEU A 76 -31.01 -4.31 19.58
N GLY A 77 -30.89 -3.35 20.51
CA GLY A 77 -30.55 -1.96 20.18
C GLY A 77 -29.11 -1.76 19.72
N ARG A 78 -28.24 -2.78 19.89
CA ARG A 78 -26.82 -2.75 19.54
C ARG A 78 -26.47 -3.73 18.40
N CYS A 79 -27.48 -4.33 17.77
CA CYS A 79 -27.30 -5.36 16.75
C CYS A 79 -26.43 -4.92 15.57
N PRO A 80 -26.62 -3.71 14.99
CA PRO A 80 -25.78 -3.28 13.87
C PRO A 80 -24.30 -3.20 14.23
N GLN A 81 -23.99 -2.74 15.45
CA GLN A 81 -22.61 -2.61 15.92
C GLN A 81 -22.01 -3.98 16.25
N LEU A 82 -22.77 -4.88 16.87
CA LEU A 82 -22.31 -6.24 17.19
C LEU A 82 -22.08 -7.06 15.92
N LEU A 83 -22.98 -6.97 14.95
CA LEU A 83 -22.84 -7.63 13.65
C LEU A 83 -21.64 -7.08 12.88
N GLY A 84 -21.49 -5.76 12.82
CA GLY A 84 -20.34 -5.12 12.18
C GLY A 84 -19.00 -5.53 12.81
N LEU A 85 -18.94 -5.65 14.13
CA LEU A 85 -17.74 -6.12 14.84
C LEU A 85 -17.43 -7.59 14.58
N ALA A 86 -18.44 -8.46 14.63
CA ALA A 86 -18.29 -9.89 14.35
C ALA A 86 -17.76 -10.13 12.92
N LEU A 87 -18.28 -9.39 11.95
CA LEU A 87 -17.84 -9.49 10.55
C LEU A 87 -16.41 -8.95 10.34
N LEU A 88 -16.02 -7.87 11.03
CA LEU A 88 -14.65 -7.34 10.96
C LEU A 88 -13.60 -8.23 11.66
N GLU A 89 -14.04 -9.07 12.60
CA GLU A 89 -13.20 -10.08 13.26
C GLU A 89 -13.01 -11.33 12.40
N ASN A 90 -13.98 -11.62 11.55
CA ASN A 90 -13.99 -12.83 10.76
C ASN A 90 -13.00 -12.74 9.58
N ARG A 91 -11.98 -13.62 9.60
CA ARG A 91 -10.98 -13.72 8.52
C ARG A 91 -11.53 -14.37 7.24
N ALA A 92 -12.69 -15.02 7.31
CA ALA A 92 -13.33 -15.66 6.16
C ALA A 92 -14.14 -14.68 5.30
N LEU A 93 -14.26 -13.41 5.69
CA LEU A 93 -15.03 -12.41 4.95
C LEU A 93 -14.40 -12.11 3.58
N PRO A 94 -15.14 -12.27 2.46
CA PRO A 94 -14.65 -11.96 1.13
C PRO A 94 -14.21 -10.49 1.00
N PRO A 95 -13.16 -10.19 0.21
CA PRO A 95 -12.61 -8.84 0.11
C PRO A 95 -13.58 -7.81 -0.51
N THR A 96 -14.56 -8.26 -1.30
CA THR A 96 -15.63 -7.42 -1.84
C THR A 96 -16.66 -7.06 -0.76
N ALA A 97 -17.16 -8.06 -0.03
CA ALA A 97 -18.08 -7.87 1.10
C ALA A 97 -17.44 -7.04 2.23
N CYS A 98 -16.15 -7.25 2.50
CA CYS A 98 -15.37 -6.46 3.45
C CYS A 98 -15.35 -4.98 3.05
N ARG A 99 -15.05 -4.65 1.79
CA ARG A 99 -15.08 -3.26 1.29
C ARG A 99 -16.46 -2.62 1.42
N CYS A 100 -17.53 -3.33 1.07
CA CYS A 100 -18.91 -2.84 1.24
C CYS A 100 -19.22 -2.53 2.72
N LEU A 101 -18.83 -3.43 3.64
CA LEU A 101 -19.02 -3.25 5.08
C LEU A 101 -18.25 -2.04 5.62
N LEU A 102 -17.00 -1.88 5.19
CA LEU A 102 -16.14 -0.76 5.58
C LEU A 102 -16.73 0.58 5.13
N HIS A 103 -17.21 0.66 3.88
CA HIS A 103 -17.89 1.85 3.38
C HIS A 103 -19.15 2.20 4.19
N ARG A 104 -19.99 1.21 4.54
CA ARG A 104 -21.19 1.46 5.35
C ARG A 104 -20.91 1.84 6.80
N LEU A 105 -19.88 1.29 7.44
CA LEU A 105 -19.51 1.65 8.81
C LEU A 105 -18.91 3.06 8.92
N LEU A 106 -18.27 3.53 7.84
CA LEU A 106 -17.69 4.86 7.74
C LEU A 106 -18.67 5.92 7.24
N GLN A 107 -19.63 5.56 6.37
CA GLN A 107 -20.68 6.48 5.93
C GLN A 107 -21.70 6.67 7.06
N LEU A 108 -21.67 7.86 7.66
CA LEU A 108 -22.70 8.31 8.59
C LEU A 108 -23.98 8.66 7.80
N PRO A 109 -25.19 8.25 8.23
CA PRO A 109 -26.37 8.99 7.84
C PRO A 109 -26.24 10.38 8.46
N GLY A 110 -26.04 11.39 7.61
CA GLY A 110 -26.03 12.78 8.04
C GLY A 110 -27.36 13.10 8.75
N ARG A 111 -27.24 13.89 9.82
CA ARG A 111 -28.33 14.56 10.55
C ARG A 111 -29.00 13.70 11.62
N GLU A 112 -28.40 13.70 12.81
CA GLU A 112 -28.93 14.40 13.98
C GLU A 112 -27.87 14.39 15.08
N ALA A 113 -27.61 15.57 15.65
CA ALA A 113 -26.77 15.74 16.83
C ALA A 113 -27.48 15.11 18.04
N GLY A 114 -27.38 13.79 18.15
CA GLY A 114 -27.73 13.00 19.32
C GLY A 114 -26.49 12.67 20.15
N PRO A 115 -26.66 12.27 21.43
CA PRO A 115 -25.56 12.10 22.37
C PRO A 115 -24.57 11.06 21.84
N GLU A 116 -23.28 11.38 21.96
CA GLU A 116 -22.07 10.57 21.76
C GLU A 116 -22.28 9.16 21.19
N PRO A 117 -21.66 8.80 20.05
CA PRO A 117 -21.76 7.44 19.52
C PRO A 117 -21.35 6.43 20.61
N HIS A 118 -22.28 5.57 21.00
CA HIS A 118 -22.07 4.47 21.95
C HIS A 118 -20.70 3.81 21.71
N SER A 119 -19.92 3.55 22.76
CA SER A 119 -18.52 3.08 22.69
C SER A 119 -18.25 1.97 21.66
N LEU A 120 -19.22 1.07 21.43
CA LEU A 120 -19.17 0.00 20.44
C LEU A 120 -19.21 0.49 18.98
N ALA A 121 -19.96 1.55 18.68
CA ALA A 121 -19.98 2.16 17.35
C ALA A 121 -18.64 2.83 17.04
N LEU A 122 -18.04 3.51 18.03
CA LEU A 122 -16.70 4.08 17.91
C LEU A 122 -15.64 2.98 17.70
N LEU A 123 -15.74 1.87 18.44
CA LEU A 123 -14.85 0.72 18.29
C LEU A 123 -14.98 0.06 16.91
N ALA A 124 -16.20 -0.16 16.43
CA ALA A 124 -16.45 -0.69 15.09
C ALA A 124 -15.84 0.19 14.00
N ARG A 125 -15.95 1.53 14.14
CA ARG A 125 -15.35 2.49 13.22
C ARG A 125 -13.83 2.49 13.27
N ARG A 126 -13.23 2.51 14.46
CA ARG A 126 -11.77 2.45 14.61
C ARG A 126 -11.20 1.17 14.01
N LYS A 127 -11.90 0.05 14.19
CA LYS A 127 -11.54 -1.26 13.60
C LYS A 127 -11.74 -1.31 12.09
N ALA A 128 -12.80 -0.67 11.57
CA ALA A 128 -12.99 -0.50 10.13
C ALA A 128 -11.87 0.34 9.51
N ALA A 129 -11.56 1.49 10.12
CA ALA A 129 -10.48 2.37 9.70
C ALA A 129 -9.12 1.66 9.73
N SER A 130 -8.80 0.92 10.80
CA SER A 130 -7.54 0.17 10.84
C SER A 130 -7.44 -0.94 9.79
N ARG A 131 -8.56 -1.60 9.46
CA ARG A 131 -8.61 -2.58 8.37
C ARG A 131 -8.48 -1.96 6.99
N LEU A 132 -9.00 -0.76 6.76
CA LEU A 132 -8.77 -0.02 5.52
C LEU A 132 -7.31 0.41 5.37
N LEU A 133 -6.68 0.85 6.45
CA LEU A 133 -5.26 1.22 6.45
C LEU A 133 -4.34 0.00 6.32
N ALA A 134 -4.78 -1.18 6.76
CA ALA A 134 -4.04 -2.44 6.66
C ALA A 134 -4.32 -3.24 5.37
N LEU A 135 -5.35 -2.88 4.61
CA LEU A 135 -5.58 -3.44 3.28
C LEU A 135 -4.47 -2.88 2.37
N PRO A 136 -3.71 -3.73 1.67
CA PRO A 136 -2.81 -3.24 0.64
C PRO A 136 -3.65 -2.42 -0.34
N SER A 137 -3.35 -1.13 -0.42
CA SER A 137 -3.87 -0.26 -1.46
C SER A 137 -3.77 -1.00 -2.78
N VAL A 138 -4.87 -0.97 -3.53
CA VAL A 138 -5.05 -1.42 -4.92
C VAL A 138 -3.72 -1.50 -5.67
N PRO A 139 -3.47 -2.54 -6.50
CA PRO A 139 -2.23 -2.63 -7.27
C PRO A 139 -1.97 -1.32 -8.02
N PRO A 140 -0.69 -0.88 -8.10
CA PRO A 140 -0.34 0.42 -8.61
C PRO A 140 -0.95 0.62 -10.01
N ARG A 141 -1.76 1.68 -10.14
CA ARG A 141 -2.19 2.17 -11.44
C ARG A 141 -0.95 2.49 -12.29
N PRO A 142 -1.02 2.31 -13.62
CA PRO A 142 0.10 2.58 -14.52
C PRO A 142 0.57 4.05 -14.41
N PRO A 143 1.85 4.32 -14.75
CA PRO A 143 2.63 5.50 -14.34
C PRO A 143 2.27 6.84 -15.03
N ALA A 144 1.03 7.03 -15.47
CA ALA A 144 0.61 8.23 -16.20
C ALA A 144 -0.18 9.24 -15.33
N ASP A 145 -0.93 8.79 -14.32
CA ASP A 145 -1.70 9.66 -13.43
C ASP A 145 -1.13 9.61 -12.02
N VAL A 146 -0.01 10.32 -11.81
CA VAL A 146 0.39 10.67 -10.45
C VAL A 146 -0.73 11.53 -9.88
N GLU A 147 -1.29 11.13 -8.74
CA GLU A 147 -2.40 11.83 -8.10
C GLU A 147 -2.08 13.34 -8.02
N PRO A 148 -2.96 14.25 -8.46
CA PRO A 148 -2.65 15.68 -8.55
C PRO A 148 -2.24 16.27 -7.19
N GLN A 149 -2.72 15.68 -6.10
CA GLN A 149 -2.30 16.01 -4.75
C GLN A 149 -0.84 15.62 -4.48
N LEU A 150 -0.43 14.42 -4.91
CA LEU A 150 0.94 13.94 -4.72
C LEU A 150 1.95 14.79 -5.51
N GLN A 151 1.58 15.21 -6.73
CA GLN A 151 2.37 16.15 -7.52
C GLN A 151 2.50 17.50 -6.83
N ALA A 152 1.40 18.06 -6.30
CA ALA A 152 1.44 19.33 -5.58
C ALA A 152 2.31 19.26 -4.32
N GLU A 153 2.21 18.16 -3.54
CA GLU A 153 3.06 17.92 -2.37
C GLU A 153 4.55 17.83 -2.75
N ALA A 154 4.87 17.12 -3.83
CA ALA A 154 6.24 17.03 -4.35
C ALA A 154 6.77 18.41 -4.80
N GLN A 155 5.97 19.19 -5.52
CA GLN A 155 6.35 20.53 -5.98
C GLN A 155 6.56 21.51 -4.83
N LEU A 156 5.71 21.47 -3.79
CA LEU A 156 5.90 22.27 -2.59
C LEU A 156 7.19 21.90 -1.86
N LEU A 157 7.48 20.60 -1.73
CA LEU A 157 8.73 20.12 -1.13
C LEU A 157 9.95 20.64 -1.90
N LEU A 158 9.93 20.51 -3.23
CA LEU A 158 10.99 21.00 -4.11
C LEU A 158 11.13 22.54 -4.05
N GLY A 159 10.01 23.26 -3.99
CA GLY A 159 9.99 24.72 -3.83
C GLY A 159 10.69 25.16 -2.54
N ARG A 160 10.35 24.52 -1.41
CA ARG A 160 10.99 24.80 -0.11
C ARG A 160 12.48 24.46 -0.10
N LEU A 161 12.89 23.36 -0.74
CA LEU A 161 14.30 23.00 -0.87
C LEU A 161 15.09 23.99 -1.72
N ARG A 162 14.47 24.53 -2.78
CA ARG A 162 15.08 25.58 -3.63
C ARG A 162 15.24 26.89 -2.86
N GLU A 163 14.23 27.30 -2.09
CA GLU A 163 14.28 28.51 -1.25
C GLU A 163 15.44 28.45 -0.26
N GLU A 164 15.59 27.35 0.49
CA GLU A 164 16.70 27.20 1.44
C GLU A 164 18.07 27.07 0.76
N GLY A 165 18.13 26.43 -0.41
CA GLY A 165 19.36 26.35 -1.20
C GLY A 165 19.80 27.69 -1.81
N GLN A 166 18.92 28.69 -1.83
CA GLN A 166 19.24 30.07 -2.22
C GLN A 166 19.66 30.92 -1.02
N GLU A 167 19.15 30.62 0.18
CA GLU A 167 19.51 31.30 1.44
C GLU A 167 20.83 30.79 2.05
N ALA A 168 21.25 29.56 1.72
CA ALA A 168 22.53 29.02 2.16
C ALA A 168 23.70 29.56 1.30
N GLU A 169 24.58 30.36 1.93
CA GLU A 169 25.86 30.83 1.35
C GLU A 169 26.71 29.66 0.78
N PRO A 170 27.50 29.88 -0.29
CA PRO A 170 28.28 28.84 -0.95
C PRO A 170 29.56 28.51 -0.15
N ALA A 171 29.41 28.07 1.10
CA ALA A 171 30.50 27.47 1.84
C ALA A 171 30.52 25.97 1.53
N GLY A 172 31.62 25.51 0.90
CA GLY A 172 31.82 24.18 0.32
C GLY A 172 31.88 23.00 1.30
N GLU A 173 31.00 22.95 2.27
CA GLU A 173 30.77 21.76 3.09
C GLU A 173 29.56 21.02 2.53
N SER A 174 29.72 19.73 2.25
CA SER A 174 28.67 18.83 1.78
C SER A 174 27.47 18.88 2.72
N ALA A 175 26.53 19.78 2.43
CA ALA A 175 25.38 20.03 3.27
C ALA A 175 24.51 18.78 3.26
N GLY A 176 24.46 18.11 4.41
CA GLY A 176 23.50 17.04 4.65
C GLY A 176 22.07 17.53 4.45
N PRO A 177 21.09 16.61 4.49
CA PRO A 177 19.70 16.99 4.32
C PRO A 177 19.31 18.04 5.38
N PRO A 178 18.56 19.10 5.02
CA PRO A 178 18.21 20.13 5.97
C PRO A 178 17.36 19.51 7.11
N ARG A 179 17.56 19.99 8.34
CA ARG A 179 16.98 19.36 9.55
C ARG A 179 15.45 19.29 9.50
N TRP A 180 14.79 20.28 8.91
CA TRP A 180 13.34 20.29 8.76
C TRP A 180 12.85 19.19 7.81
N LEU A 181 13.63 18.78 6.80
CA LEU A 181 13.22 17.76 5.84
C LEU A 181 12.98 16.44 6.55
N SER A 182 13.89 16.06 7.44
CA SER A 182 13.72 14.87 8.27
C SER A 182 12.51 15.01 9.19
N ALA A 183 12.35 16.17 9.86
CA ALA A 183 11.23 16.40 10.76
C ALA A 183 9.86 16.36 10.06
N VAL A 184 9.75 16.90 8.85
CA VAL A 184 8.51 16.91 8.06
C VAL A 184 8.19 15.51 7.53
N LEU A 185 9.18 14.80 6.98
CA LEU A 185 8.97 13.45 6.44
C LEU A 185 8.69 12.42 7.55
N GLU A 186 9.23 12.60 8.76
CA GLU A 186 8.95 11.74 9.91
C GLU A 186 7.58 12.01 10.56
N GLN A 187 6.98 13.18 10.34
CA GLN A 187 5.60 13.47 10.76
C GLN A 187 4.54 12.84 9.85
N LEU A 188 4.92 12.48 8.63
CA LEU A 188 4.04 11.83 7.67
C LEU A 188 4.04 10.31 7.87
N PRO A 189 2.93 9.60 7.50
CA PRO A 189 2.98 8.16 7.35
C PRO A 189 4.09 7.76 6.37
N MET A 190 4.89 6.76 6.74
CA MET A 190 6.10 6.37 5.99
C MET A 190 5.82 6.09 4.51
N SER A 191 4.68 5.46 4.20
CA SER A 191 4.22 5.21 2.83
C SER A 191 4.06 6.50 2.02
N ARG A 192 3.42 7.51 2.59
CA ARG A 192 3.20 8.81 1.92
C ARG A 192 4.52 9.58 1.77
N ALA A 193 5.39 9.54 2.78
CA ALA A 193 6.72 10.14 2.67
C ALA A 193 7.52 9.55 1.51
N PHE A 194 7.46 8.23 1.30
CA PHE A 194 8.12 7.57 0.17
C PHE A 194 7.52 7.96 -1.18
N GLU A 195 6.20 8.02 -1.30
CA GLU A 195 5.54 8.47 -2.52
C GLU A 195 5.93 9.91 -2.89
N VAL A 196 5.91 10.82 -1.92
CA VAL A 196 6.24 12.24 -2.14
C VAL A 196 7.70 12.40 -2.55
N VAL A 197 8.62 11.70 -1.88
CA VAL A 197 10.05 11.74 -2.22
C VAL A 197 10.31 11.13 -3.60
N ALA A 198 9.67 10.02 -3.94
CA ALA A 198 9.78 9.41 -5.26
C ALA A 198 9.25 10.33 -6.37
N ALA A 199 8.09 10.96 -6.17
CA ALA A 199 7.51 11.91 -7.11
C ALA A 199 8.43 13.14 -7.29
N ALA A 200 8.95 13.71 -6.21
CA ALA A 200 9.88 14.84 -6.25
C ALA A 200 11.18 14.51 -7.02
N LEU A 201 11.75 13.33 -6.79
CA LEU A 201 12.93 12.86 -7.52
C LEU A 201 12.64 12.62 -9.01
N LEU A 202 11.47 12.07 -9.35
CA LEU A 202 11.09 11.86 -10.75
C LEU A 202 10.86 13.19 -11.50
N GLU A 203 10.27 14.20 -10.86
CA GLU A 203 10.11 15.53 -11.45
C GLU A 203 11.47 16.19 -11.73
N GLN A 204 12.42 16.08 -10.80
CA GLN A 204 13.78 16.59 -10.95
C GLN A 204 14.55 15.85 -12.06
N GLY A 205 14.44 14.51 -12.12
CA GLY A 205 15.08 13.69 -13.16
C GLY A 205 14.59 14.02 -14.58
N ARG A 206 13.27 14.20 -14.76
CA ARG A 206 12.68 14.59 -16.05
C ARG A 206 13.08 16.00 -16.49
N GLY A 207 13.31 16.91 -15.54
CA GLY A 207 13.76 18.27 -15.83
C GLY A 207 15.17 18.33 -16.42
N ALA A 208 16.06 17.45 -15.94
CA ALA A 208 17.45 17.36 -16.43
C ALA A 208 17.55 16.85 -17.88
N ASP A 209 16.75 15.85 -18.25
CA ASP A 209 16.72 15.31 -19.62
C ASP A 209 16.25 16.35 -20.65
N ARG A 210 15.30 17.22 -20.29
CA ARG A 210 14.77 18.27 -21.19
C ARG A 210 15.75 19.41 -21.44
N ALA A 211 16.73 19.62 -20.56
CA ALA A 211 17.75 20.65 -20.72
C ALA A 211 18.89 20.21 -21.67
N GLY A 212 19.06 18.90 -21.90
CA GLY A 212 20.12 18.35 -22.75
C GLY A 212 19.80 18.24 -24.25
N ASP A 213 18.57 18.54 -24.67
CA ASP A 213 18.08 18.30 -26.05
C ASP A 213 18.16 19.55 -26.97
N TRP A 214 18.60 20.71 -26.46
CA TRP A 214 18.61 21.97 -27.23
C TRP A 214 19.92 22.29 -27.98
N ASP A 215 20.92 21.40 -27.97
CA ASP A 215 22.27 21.73 -28.48
C ASP A 215 22.58 21.28 -29.91
N LEU A 216 21.59 21.15 -30.80
CA LEU A 216 21.84 20.87 -32.23
C LEU A 216 20.82 21.52 -33.18
N ALA A 217 20.74 22.85 -33.20
CA ALA A 217 20.33 23.60 -34.40
C ALA A 217 20.83 25.05 -34.33
N GLY A 218 21.89 25.36 -35.08
CA GLY A 218 22.46 26.70 -35.13
C GLY A 218 21.63 27.70 -35.93
N SER A 219 21.53 28.95 -35.44
CA SER A 219 22.06 30.15 -36.11
C SER A 219 21.71 31.43 -35.33
N SER A 220 22.75 32.15 -34.90
CA SER A 220 22.90 33.62 -34.86
C SER A 220 21.63 34.51 -34.81
N LEU A 221 21.39 35.18 -33.68
CA LEU A 221 21.60 36.63 -33.52
C LEU A 221 21.37 37.06 -32.06
N GLU A 222 22.34 37.81 -31.53
CA GLU A 222 22.29 38.79 -30.44
C GLU A 222 20.91 39.21 -29.92
N GLY A 223 20.67 39.02 -28.62
CA GLY A 223 19.54 39.64 -27.93
C GLY A 223 19.08 38.96 -26.64
N ASN A 224 19.75 39.30 -25.53
CA ASN A 224 19.14 39.32 -24.19
C ASN A 224 18.73 37.97 -23.54
N TRP A 225 19.71 37.12 -23.19
CA TRP A 225 19.50 36.04 -22.21
C TRP A 225 19.93 36.44 -20.80
N ALA A 226 19.35 37.52 -20.29
CA ALA A 226 19.34 37.82 -18.86
C ALA A 226 18.00 37.37 -18.28
N SER A 227 17.85 36.07 -18.01
CA SER A 227 16.99 35.46 -16.96
C SER A 227 16.64 34.01 -17.32
N ALA A 228 17.61 33.11 -17.17
CA ALA A 228 17.34 31.71 -16.88
C ALA A 228 18.22 31.39 -15.67
N VAL A 229 17.78 31.85 -14.49
CA VAL A 229 18.37 31.49 -13.20
C VAL A 229 18.42 29.97 -13.17
N GLY A 230 19.64 29.41 -13.18
CA GLY A 230 19.87 27.97 -13.24
C GLY A 230 19.06 27.26 -12.16
N ASP A 231 18.15 26.39 -12.60
CA ASP A 231 17.38 25.52 -11.72
C ASP A 231 18.38 24.53 -11.09
N LYS A 232 18.94 24.92 -9.93
CA LYS A 232 19.89 24.09 -9.19
C LYS A 232 19.16 22.79 -8.83
N CYS A 233 19.71 21.66 -9.27
CA CYS A 233 19.20 20.33 -8.95
C CYS A 233 19.12 20.15 -7.42
N VAL A 234 17.91 20.06 -6.88
CA VAL A 234 17.64 19.88 -5.44
C VAL A 234 17.46 18.42 -5.05
N ALA A 235 17.86 17.49 -5.92
CA ALA A 235 17.80 16.06 -5.63
C ALA A 235 18.81 15.63 -4.54
N GLY A 236 19.93 16.35 -4.37
CA GLY A 236 20.99 16.01 -3.42
C GLY A 236 20.52 15.82 -1.97
N PRO A 237 19.79 16.79 -1.37
CA PRO A 237 19.20 16.65 -0.04
C PRO A 237 18.22 15.48 0.11
N LEU A 238 17.41 15.18 -0.93
CA LEU A 238 16.47 14.07 -0.90
C LEU A 238 17.20 12.72 -0.94
N LEU A 239 18.22 12.61 -1.80
CA LEU A 239 19.07 11.43 -1.92
C LEU A 239 19.88 11.20 -0.64
N SER A 240 20.42 12.25 -0.02
CA SER A 240 21.18 12.14 1.23
C SER A 240 20.28 11.74 2.41
N TRP A 241 19.05 12.25 2.47
CA TRP A 241 18.05 11.78 3.44
C TRP A 241 17.70 10.30 3.23
N LEU A 242 17.50 9.87 1.98
CA LEU A 242 17.12 8.50 1.67
C LEU A 242 18.27 7.51 1.97
N LEU A 243 19.46 7.80 1.45
CA LEU A 243 20.65 6.94 1.57
C LEU A 243 21.32 7.02 2.94
N GLY A 244 21.03 8.06 3.74
CA GLY A 244 21.56 8.23 5.09
C GLY A 244 21.09 7.14 6.09
N ASN A 245 20.05 6.38 5.77
CA ASN A 245 19.58 5.26 6.58
C ASN A 245 19.28 4.04 5.70
N LYS A 246 20.02 2.94 5.91
CA LYS A 246 19.87 1.70 5.14
C LYS A 246 18.50 1.05 5.27
N GLU A 247 17.92 1.05 6.48
CA GLU A 247 16.59 0.49 6.71
C GLU A 247 15.53 1.30 5.97
N ARG A 248 15.62 2.62 6.03
CA ARG A 248 14.75 3.54 5.30
C ARG A 248 14.84 3.31 3.79
N PHE A 249 16.06 3.24 3.24
CA PHE A 249 16.26 2.96 1.82
C PHE A 249 15.68 1.60 1.42
N SER A 250 15.89 0.57 2.24
CA SER A 250 15.33 -0.75 1.96
C SER A 250 13.80 -0.75 1.97
N ALA A 251 13.18 -0.12 2.98
CA ALA A 251 11.73 0.03 3.06
C ALA A 251 11.16 0.82 1.88
N PHE A 252 11.84 1.88 1.45
CA PHE A 252 11.49 2.65 0.25
C PHE A 252 11.49 1.77 -1.01
N CYS A 253 12.57 1.01 -1.22
CA CYS A 253 12.70 0.11 -2.36
C CYS A 253 11.64 -1.00 -2.32
N LEU A 254 11.33 -1.56 -1.16
CA LEU A 254 10.37 -2.65 -1.03
C LEU A 254 8.92 -2.16 -1.19
N PHE A 255 8.63 -0.92 -0.79
CA PHE A 255 7.31 -0.32 -0.88
C PHE A 255 6.94 0.11 -2.31
N LEU A 256 7.89 0.67 -3.06
CA LEU A 256 7.60 1.22 -4.39
C LEU A 256 7.59 0.16 -5.51
N PRO A 257 6.81 0.39 -6.59
CA PRO A 257 6.82 -0.44 -7.80
C PRO A 257 8.20 -0.53 -8.47
N GLY A 258 8.52 -1.69 -9.06
CA GLY A 258 9.80 -1.94 -9.73
C GLY A 258 10.07 -0.97 -10.88
N SER A 259 9.03 -0.60 -11.64
CA SER A 259 9.13 0.37 -12.73
C SER A 259 9.54 1.78 -12.28
N LEU A 260 8.99 2.29 -11.18
CA LEU A 260 9.37 3.60 -10.63
C LEU A 260 10.81 3.58 -10.11
N LEU A 261 11.21 2.50 -9.45
CA LEU A 261 12.57 2.33 -8.96
C LEU A 261 13.58 2.21 -10.11
N ALA A 262 13.21 1.56 -11.20
CA ALA A 262 14.04 1.51 -12.40
C ALA A 262 14.22 2.90 -13.03
N SER A 263 13.15 3.69 -13.12
CA SER A 263 13.27 5.09 -13.57
C SER A 263 14.19 5.91 -12.65
N LEU A 264 14.00 5.82 -11.33
CA LEU A 264 14.83 6.53 -10.35
C LEU A 264 16.31 6.10 -10.42
N ALA A 265 16.59 4.80 -10.55
CA ALA A 265 17.94 4.29 -10.71
C ALA A 265 18.58 4.70 -12.05
N GLY A 266 17.76 4.94 -13.09
CA GLY A 266 18.20 5.48 -14.37
C GLY A 266 18.61 6.96 -14.27
N TYR A 267 17.85 7.77 -13.53
CA TYR A 267 18.16 9.19 -13.30
C TYR A 267 19.30 9.41 -12.30
N TYR A 268 19.40 8.55 -11.28
CA TYR A 268 20.34 8.73 -10.17
C TYR A 268 21.20 7.49 -9.97
N SER A 269 22.43 7.53 -10.51
CA SER A 269 23.43 6.46 -10.38
C SER A 269 23.80 6.12 -8.93
N GLN A 270 23.57 7.05 -8.00
CA GLN A 270 23.75 6.82 -6.55
C GLN A 270 22.77 5.78 -5.99
N LEU A 271 21.63 5.57 -6.64
CA LEU A 271 20.61 4.61 -6.22
C LEU A 271 20.80 3.22 -6.84
N SER A 272 21.43 3.13 -8.03
CA SER A 272 21.48 1.88 -8.80
C SER A 272 22.22 0.77 -8.05
N ARG A 273 23.43 1.04 -7.57
CA ARG A 273 24.26 0.05 -6.87
C ARG A 273 23.64 -0.41 -5.54
N PRO A 274 23.24 0.49 -4.60
CA PRO A 274 22.58 0.07 -3.37
C PRO A 274 21.29 -0.72 -3.61
N TYR A 275 20.53 -0.38 -4.67
CA TYR A 275 19.32 -1.10 -5.01
C TYR A 275 19.63 -2.51 -5.53
N LEU A 276 20.61 -2.66 -6.43
CA LEU A 276 21.07 -3.97 -6.90
C LEU A 276 21.59 -4.85 -5.76
N ASP A 277 22.36 -4.28 -4.82
CA ASP A 277 22.84 -5.00 -3.63
C ASP A 277 21.69 -5.49 -2.74
N LEU A 278 20.62 -4.69 -2.60
CA LEU A 278 19.41 -5.10 -1.89
C LEU A 278 18.70 -6.26 -2.59
N LEU A 279 18.54 -6.19 -3.92
CA LEU A 279 17.92 -7.27 -4.70
C LEU A 279 18.76 -8.55 -4.65
N ALA A 280 20.08 -8.43 -4.70
CA ALA A 280 21.01 -9.54 -4.53
C ALA A 280 20.83 -10.21 -3.17
N GLY A 281 20.75 -9.40 -2.09
CA GLY A 281 20.45 -9.89 -0.75
C GLY A 281 19.09 -10.61 -0.68
N CYS A 282 18.04 -10.04 -1.27
CA CYS A 282 16.71 -10.65 -1.29
C CYS A 282 16.68 -11.99 -2.03
N GLY A 283 17.30 -12.07 -3.21
CA GLY A 283 17.32 -13.30 -4.01
C GLY A 283 18.15 -14.40 -3.38
N SER A 284 19.21 -14.07 -2.64
CA SER A 284 20.02 -15.06 -1.90
C SER A 284 19.24 -15.83 -0.82
N HIS A 285 18.07 -15.30 -0.41
CA HIS A 285 17.17 -15.93 0.55
C HIS A 285 16.07 -16.78 -0.09
N LEU A 286 16.10 -16.99 -1.41
CA LEU A 286 15.20 -17.90 -2.11
C LEU A 286 15.81 -19.31 -2.17
N LEU A 287 14.98 -20.32 -1.98
CA LEU A 287 15.32 -21.73 -2.14
C LEU A 287 14.47 -22.31 -3.27
N TYR A 288 15.05 -23.21 -4.05
CA TYR A 288 14.32 -23.89 -5.10
C TYR A 288 13.48 -25.02 -4.52
N ASP A 289 12.16 -24.99 -4.75
CA ASP A 289 11.27 -26.10 -4.46
C ASP A 289 11.15 -27.01 -5.69
N PRO A 290 11.78 -28.20 -5.71
CA PRO A 290 11.76 -29.10 -6.86
C PRO A 290 10.37 -29.71 -7.12
N LEU A 291 9.47 -29.71 -6.14
CA LEU A 291 8.11 -30.24 -6.31
C LEU A 291 7.23 -29.25 -7.08
N GLN A 292 7.46 -27.96 -6.87
CA GLN A 292 6.71 -26.88 -7.49
C GLN A 292 7.43 -26.26 -8.70
N GLY A 293 8.70 -26.62 -8.90
CA GLY A 293 9.55 -26.12 -9.97
C GLY A 293 9.81 -24.62 -9.87
N ARG A 294 9.78 -24.04 -8.67
CA ARG A 294 9.86 -22.58 -8.45
C ARG A 294 10.71 -22.20 -7.26
N TRP A 295 11.26 -20.99 -7.32
CA TRP A 295 11.95 -20.36 -6.20
C TRP A 295 10.94 -19.89 -5.16
N VAL A 296 11.10 -20.35 -3.92
CA VAL A 296 10.26 -20.02 -2.78
C VAL A 296 11.07 -19.34 -1.68
N VAL A 297 10.39 -18.54 -0.88
CA VAL A 297 10.98 -17.88 0.29
C VAL A 297 11.41 -18.93 1.33
N SER A 298 12.69 -18.94 1.69
CA SER A 298 13.24 -19.87 2.69
C SER A 298 12.69 -19.66 4.09
N CYS A 299 12.43 -18.39 4.43
CA CYS A 299 11.98 -17.96 5.76
C CYS A 299 10.93 -16.84 5.59
N PRO A 300 9.64 -17.10 5.87
CA PRO A 300 8.58 -16.09 5.72
C PRO A 300 8.77 -14.87 6.65
N ASP A 301 9.50 -15.01 7.75
CA ASP A 301 9.83 -13.91 8.66
C ASP A 301 11.03 -13.05 8.21
N LYS A 302 11.79 -13.46 7.18
CA LYS A 302 13.02 -12.78 6.73
C LYS A 302 13.05 -12.40 5.24
N ALA A 303 12.40 -13.17 4.36
CA ALA A 303 12.43 -12.83 2.94
C ALA A 303 11.33 -11.82 2.62
N VAL A 304 11.75 -10.69 2.06
CA VAL A 304 10.88 -9.54 1.85
C VAL A 304 10.28 -9.50 0.44
N LEU A 305 10.82 -10.29 -0.49
CA LEU A 305 10.37 -10.36 -1.89
C LEU A 305 10.13 -11.81 -2.33
N SER A 306 9.04 -12.03 -3.08
CA SER A 306 8.80 -13.30 -3.78
C SER A 306 9.63 -13.39 -5.07
N TRP A 307 9.72 -14.59 -5.64
CA TRP A 307 10.37 -14.81 -6.95
C TRP A 307 9.80 -13.89 -8.03
N GLU A 308 8.47 -13.77 -8.09
CA GLU A 308 7.78 -12.96 -9.10
C GLU A 308 8.10 -11.48 -8.97
N GLN A 309 8.20 -10.98 -7.73
CA GLN A 309 8.56 -9.59 -7.45
C GLN A 309 10.04 -9.34 -7.78
N LEU A 310 10.93 -10.28 -7.47
CA LEU A 310 12.35 -10.17 -7.81
C LEU A 310 12.52 -10.12 -9.34
N ARG A 311 11.86 -11.03 -10.05
CA ARG A 311 11.86 -11.07 -11.51
C ARG A 311 11.31 -9.80 -12.14
N GLU A 312 10.17 -9.30 -11.66
CA GLU A 312 9.58 -8.04 -12.16
C GLU A 312 10.56 -6.88 -12.01
N ARG A 313 11.20 -6.74 -10.85
CA ARG A 313 12.15 -5.66 -10.58
C ARG A 313 13.37 -5.71 -11.51
N PHE A 314 13.97 -6.89 -11.70
CA PHE A 314 15.09 -7.04 -12.63
C PHE A 314 14.68 -6.84 -14.09
N THR A 315 13.46 -7.25 -14.47
CA THR A 315 12.92 -7.00 -15.80
C THR A 315 12.81 -5.49 -16.05
N CYS A 316 12.21 -4.75 -15.12
CA CYS A 316 12.10 -3.28 -15.21
C CYS A 316 13.48 -2.60 -15.27
N LEU A 317 14.46 -3.06 -14.50
CA LEU A 317 15.82 -2.53 -14.53
C LEU A 317 16.50 -2.76 -15.89
N CYS A 318 16.29 -3.93 -16.50
CA CYS A 318 16.84 -4.26 -17.83
C CYS A 318 16.08 -3.57 -18.98
N GLN A 319 14.85 -3.12 -18.77
CA GLN A 319 14.08 -2.28 -19.69
C GLN A 319 14.39 -0.77 -19.52
N GLY A 320 15.19 -0.40 -18.50
CA GLY A 320 15.59 0.98 -18.25
C GLY A 320 16.63 1.52 -19.25
N SER A 321 17.33 2.59 -18.87
CA SER A 321 18.38 3.18 -19.71
C SER A 321 19.51 2.19 -20.04
N ASP A 322 20.21 2.37 -21.16
CA ASP A 322 21.28 1.46 -21.59
C ASP A 322 22.37 1.27 -20.52
N VAL A 323 22.69 2.33 -19.79
CA VAL A 323 23.64 2.30 -18.67
C VAL A 323 23.12 1.42 -17.54
N LEU A 324 21.86 1.60 -17.13
CA LEU A 324 21.24 0.83 -16.06
C LEU A 324 21.08 -0.65 -16.46
N LYS A 325 20.68 -0.91 -17.70
CA LYS A 325 20.59 -2.25 -18.28
C LYS A 325 21.94 -2.95 -18.26
N GLY A 326 22.99 -2.28 -18.74
CA GLY A 326 24.35 -2.83 -18.74
C GLY A 326 24.85 -3.14 -17.32
N GLN A 327 24.62 -2.24 -16.36
CA GLN A 327 24.97 -2.47 -14.95
C GLN A 327 24.21 -3.66 -14.35
N THR A 328 22.91 -3.76 -14.63
CA THR A 328 22.05 -4.82 -14.11
C THR A 328 22.44 -6.19 -14.67
N GLN A 329 22.67 -6.27 -15.98
CA GLN A 329 23.13 -7.50 -16.62
C GLN A 329 24.53 -7.93 -16.14
N ALA A 330 25.45 -6.98 -15.96
CA ALA A 330 26.77 -7.27 -15.40
C ALA A 330 26.67 -7.81 -13.97
N ALA A 331 25.80 -7.23 -13.13
CA ALA A 331 25.56 -7.70 -11.77
C ALA A 331 24.98 -9.12 -11.75
N LEU A 332 23.98 -9.42 -12.59
CA LEU A 332 23.41 -10.77 -12.68
C LEU A 332 24.43 -11.81 -13.14
N LYS A 333 25.26 -11.48 -14.14
CA LYS A 333 26.35 -12.36 -14.60
C LYS A 333 27.38 -12.61 -13.50
N LEU A 334 27.71 -11.59 -12.71
CA LEU A 334 28.61 -11.74 -11.57
C LEU A 334 28.03 -12.65 -10.49
N LEU A 335 26.75 -12.48 -10.13
CA LEU A 335 26.06 -13.31 -9.14
C LEU A 335 25.94 -14.77 -9.60
N LYS A 336 25.62 -14.98 -10.89
CA LYS A 336 25.63 -16.31 -11.50
C LYS A 336 27.01 -16.97 -11.43
N ALA A 337 28.07 -16.22 -11.71
CA ALA A 337 29.44 -16.73 -11.64
C ALA A 337 29.83 -17.09 -10.19
N GLN A 338 29.40 -16.31 -9.20
CA GLN A 338 29.61 -16.60 -7.78
C GLN A 338 28.93 -17.90 -7.34
N ASP A 339 27.76 -18.20 -7.89
CA ASP A 339 27.05 -19.45 -7.64
C ASP A 339 27.69 -20.65 -8.37
N GLY A 340 28.65 -20.44 -9.27
CA GLY A 340 29.34 -21.53 -10.00
C GLY A 340 28.94 -21.68 -11.47
N ASP A 341 28.35 -20.64 -12.08
CA ASP A 341 28.01 -20.59 -13.51
C ASP A 341 27.11 -21.74 -14.00
N PHE A 342 26.23 -22.21 -13.13
CA PHE A 342 25.27 -23.25 -13.48
C PHE A 342 24.35 -22.81 -14.62
N GLN A 343 24.02 -23.76 -15.50
CA GLN A 343 23.02 -23.58 -16.56
C GLN A 343 21.76 -24.44 -16.33
N VAL A 344 21.78 -25.30 -15.31
CA VAL A 344 20.67 -26.19 -14.98
C VAL A 344 19.71 -25.44 -14.05
N CYS A 345 18.41 -25.51 -14.36
CA CYS A 345 17.37 -24.85 -13.57
C CYS A 345 17.35 -25.32 -12.12
N GLY A 346 17.09 -24.39 -11.20
CA GLY A 346 16.95 -24.66 -9.77
C GLY A 346 18.25 -24.82 -8.99
N LEU A 347 19.41 -24.71 -9.64
CA LEU A 347 20.72 -24.71 -8.96
C LEU A 347 21.19 -23.30 -8.56
N SER A 348 20.89 -22.30 -9.39
CA SER A 348 21.22 -20.90 -9.10
C SER A 348 20.04 -20.01 -9.44
N VAL A 349 19.62 -19.21 -8.45
CA VAL A 349 18.52 -18.24 -8.60
C VAL A 349 18.87 -17.21 -9.68
N TRP A 350 20.15 -16.85 -9.79
CA TRP A 350 20.63 -15.86 -10.75
C TRP A 350 20.73 -16.42 -12.17
N ALA A 351 21.07 -17.70 -12.31
CA ALA A 351 21.04 -18.37 -13.62
C ALA A 351 19.62 -18.43 -14.18
N ASP A 352 18.66 -18.82 -13.35
CA ASP A 352 17.25 -18.90 -13.74
C ASP A 352 16.68 -17.50 -14.04
N LEU A 353 17.02 -16.51 -13.22
CA LEU A 353 16.52 -15.15 -13.37
C LEU A 353 17.08 -14.49 -14.63
N LEU A 354 18.38 -14.67 -14.91
CA LEU A 354 19.00 -14.16 -16.13
C LEU A 354 18.34 -14.76 -17.38
N THR A 355 18.07 -16.07 -17.37
CA THR A 355 17.37 -16.76 -18.47
C THR A 355 15.96 -16.21 -18.67
N GLU A 356 15.16 -16.10 -17.60
CA GLU A 356 13.79 -15.58 -17.70
C GLU A 356 13.72 -14.11 -18.13
N VAL A 357 14.64 -13.26 -17.63
CA VAL A 357 14.68 -11.84 -18.01
C VAL A 357 15.07 -11.68 -19.48
N GLU A 358 16.05 -12.44 -19.98
CA GLU A 358 16.42 -12.44 -21.40
C GLU A 358 15.26 -12.90 -22.30
N GLU A 359 14.51 -13.92 -21.88
CA GLU A 359 13.31 -14.36 -22.61
C GLU A 359 12.21 -13.30 -22.65
N CYS A 360 11.96 -12.61 -21.53
CA CYS A 360 10.98 -11.52 -21.47
C CYS A 360 11.38 -10.36 -22.41
N LEU A 361 12.64 -9.93 -22.37
CA LEU A 361 13.13 -8.86 -23.25
C LEU A 361 13.05 -9.21 -24.73
N ARG A 362 13.27 -10.48 -25.09
CA ARG A 362 13.13 -10.93 -26.49
C ARG A 362 11.67 -10.89 -26.95
N LYS A 363 10.74 -11.33 -26.10
CA LYS A 363 9.30 -11.27 -26.41
C LYS A 363 8.84 -9.83 -26.62
N ASP A 364 9.33 -8.88 -25.82
CA ASP A 364 9.00 -7.47 -25.98
C ASP A 364 9.57 -6.83 -27.27
N ALA A 365 10.59 -7.43 -27.89
CA ALA A 365 11.21 -6.94 -29.14
C ALA A 365 10.57 -7.52 -30.41
N GLU A 366 9.76 -8.58 -30.29
CA GLU A 366 9.07 -9.24 -31.40
C GLU A 366 7.66 -8.67 -31.67
N TYR A 367 7.15 -7.81 -30.78
CA TYR A 367 5.90 -7.06 -30.91
C TYR A 367 6.18 -5.57 -31.07
#